data_AF-D4ZFT1-F1
#
_entry.id   AF-D4ZFT1-F1
#
_cell.length_a   1.000
_cell.length_b   1.000
_cell.length_c   1.000
_cell.angle_alpha   90.00
_cell.angle_beta   90.00
_cell.angle_gamma   90.00
#
_symmetry.space_group_name_H-M   'P 1'
#
loop_
_entity.id
_entity.type
_entity.pdbx_description
1 polymer ?
#
loop_
_entity_poly.entity_id
_entity_poly.type
_entity_poly.pdbx_seq_one_letter_code
_entity_poly.pdbx_strand_id
1 'polypeptide(L)'
;MANSKYSCTRIYPALIGLLLAGSVTASEVSDSSDTRLQDTQEAIETFQNSTKALLDNAHQLNDQHAVQMQQLTDVLQQTESAKAVLQSNLIGDIEHNSTKMLVLANQYVSHYRTFINSIRHESTCYQPKQVGEFEQTIAELEEYVGSIQQLAATQDSTEAFAALMEININQARVSMVVNLFEMFKLCYLTEAIGPLGQEFEALSKVLEQEAAKLGYVQDTDAREQADTSELTDANSHPKITAKYRDNIVQIYQFKADAVPHFNELTYLYIDNIAQLKGLTFSNGLSVNDDLSLKLPASAQANINQNYQAKINGTIETDAEIVTLDITVERAATSLIGDIQFIDKQVKNCVNQAAQLNKMTYSHQLTQLNCTFIQAGIIRFDDLTQFKQLNMLSVKGGALDSLAPLASLSSLNTLYLSQLAVNQFDGVSQFTGSLNFSNVSSSDWAKLALSNADSININQLDNCQSLQPLTNASNVAVMYKGLDANELMAAMGQIDNGTKSVMVMTNCTKIQVNSL
;
A
#
# COMPACT_ATOMS: atom_id res chain seq x y z
N MET A 1 5.61 84.80 23.92
CA MET A 1 6.61 85.34 24.89
C MET A 1 7.56 84.22 25.28
N ALA A 2 8.87 84.47 25.10
CA ALA A 2 10.08 83.81 25.66
C ALA A 2 10.20 82.27 25.64
N ASN A 3 11.09 81.66 24.84
CA ASN A 3 12.58 81.55 24.92
C ASN A 3 13.13 80.67 26.07
N SER A 4 13.92 79.65 25.69
CA SER A 4 15.31 79.33 26.13
C SER A 4 15.50 77.80 26.15
N LYS A 5 16.21 77.15 25.21
CA LYS A 5 17.68 76.99 25.07
C LYS A 5 18.41 76.70 26.39
N TYR A 6 19.00 75.50 26.49
CA TYR A 6 20.38 75.31 26.95
C TYR A 6 21.02 74.12 26.23
N SER A 7 22.22 74.39 25.72
CA SER A 7 23.19 73.48 25.11
C SER A 7 24.36 73.39 26.07
N CYS A 8 25.01 72.23 26.19
CA CYS A 8 26.36 72.16 26.74
C CYS A 8 27.17 71.05 26.06
N THR A 9 28.28 71.46 25.44
CA THR A 9 29.26 70.69 24.68
C THR A 9 30.59 70.66 25.45
N ARG A 10 31.33 69.54 25.41
CA ARG A 10 32.82 69.38 25.60
C ARG A 10 33.14 67.91 25.22
N ILE A 11 33.81 67.56 24.12
CA ILE A 11 35.24 67.65 23.69
C ILE A 11 36.25 66.90 24.61
N TYR A 12 36.60 65.66 24.18
CA TYR A 12 37.87 64.86 24.13
C TYR A 12 39.12 65.24 24.98
N PRO A 13 40.10 64.32 25.30
CA PRO A 13 40.68 63.29 24.38
C PRO A 13 41.26 61.96 24.95
N ALA A 14 41.67 61.06 24.01
CA ALA A 14 42.80 60.11 24.04
C ALA A 14 42.78 58.90 25.03
N LEU A 15 43.35 57.72 24.82
CA LEU A 15 43.94 56.89 23.74
C LEU A 15 44.41 55.58 24.45
N ILE A 16 44.69 54.47 23.73
CA ILE A 16 45.33 53.20 24.18
C ILE A 16 44.36 52.20 24.85
N GLY A 17 44.28 50.89 24.52
CA GLY A 17 44.97 50.01 23.58
C GLY A 17 44.60 48.53 23.84
N LEU A 18 44.73 47.70 22.79
CA LEU A 18 45.01 46.25 22.76
C LEU A 18 44.08 45.17 23.39
N LEU A 19 43.63 44.27 22.50
CA LEU A 19 43.66 42.78 22.53
C LEU A 19 43.05 41.98 23.70
N LEU A 20 42.06 41.12 23.36
CA LEU A 20 41.97 39.65 23.57
C LEU A 20 40.50 39.23 23.28
N ALA A 21 40.22 38.50 22.19
CA ALA A 21 40.17 37.04 22.10
C ALA A 21 39.00 36.37 22.84
N GLY A 22 38.08 35.79 22.04
CA GLY A 22 37.39 34.53 22.34
C GLY A 22 36.15 34.61 23.23
N SER A 23 34.96 34.54 22.61
CA SER A 23 33.80 33.87 23.21
C SER A 23 32.93 33.30 22.10
N VAL A 24 32.77 31.99 22.14
CA VAL A 24 31.83 31.19 21.35
C VAL A 24 30.41 31.54 21.82
N THR A 25 29.56 32.05 20.93
CA THR A 25 28.11 32.08 21.16
C THR A 25 27.53 30.80 20.59
N ALA A 26 27.30 29.83 21.47
CA ALA A 26 26.51 28.63 21.17
C ALA A 26 25.49 28.49 22.29
N SER A 27 24.29 29.07 22.11
CA SER A 27 23.10 28.77 22.91
C SER A 27 21.90 29.57 22.40
N GLU A 28 21.37 29.20 21.23
CA GLU A 28 19.99 29.50 20.81
C GLU A 28 19.52 28.33 19.93
N VAL A 29 18.99 27.26 20.54
CA VAL A 29 18.34 26.14 19.81
C VAL A 29 17.00 25.73 20.42
N SER A 30 16.63 26.21 21.62
CA SER A 30 15.45 25.67 22.34
C SER A 30 14.10 26.34 22.05
N ASP A 31 14.01 27.42 21.26
CA ASP A 31 12.74 28.16 21.07
C ASP A 31 12.04 27.85 19.71
N SER A 32 12.72 27.12 18.82
CA SER A 32 12.17 26.76 17.50
C SER A 32 11.47 25.41 17.47
N SER A 33 11.61 24.57 18.51
CA SER A 33 10.99 23.23 18.56
C SER A 33 9.51 23.27 18.93
N ASP A 34 9.10 24.19 19.81
CA ASP A 34 7.72 24.25 20.32
C ASP A 34 6.73 24.75 19.26
N THR A 35 7.10 25.79 18.51
CA THR A 35 6.27 26.30 17.38
C THR A 35 6.15 25.27 16.26
N ARG A 36 7.15 24.40 16.08
CA ARG A 36 7.18 23.38 15.01
C ARG A 36 6.27 22.18 15.26
N LEU A 37 6.09 21.78 16.51
CA LEU A 37 5.16 20.71 16.89
C LEU A 37 3.71 21.18 16.78
N GLN A 38 3.47 22.45 17.09
CA GLN A 38 2.15 23.06 17.10
C GLN A 38 1.49 23.07 15.71
N ASP A 39 2.24 23.37 14.65
CA ASP A 39 1.74 23.38 13.26
C ASP A 39 1.29 21.99 12.78
N THR A 40 2.05 20.93 13.11
CA THR A 40 1.71 19.55 12.71
C THR A 40 0.49 19.06 13.48
N GLN A 41 0.38 19.41 14.76
CA GLN A 41 -0.76 19.06 15.59
C GLN A 41 -2.05 19.76 15.14
N GLU A 42 -1.99 21.05 14.79
CA GLU A 42 -3.14 21.79 14.24
C GLU A 42 -3.61 21.20 12.90
N ALA A 43 -2.67 20.80 12.03
CA ALA A 43 -2.97 20.10 10.79
C ALA A 43 -3.64 18.73 11.04
N ILE A 44 -3.16 17.96 12.03
CA ILE A 44 -3.77 16.68 12.44
C ILE A 44 -5.20 16.92 12.93
N GLU A 45 -5.42 17.89 13.81
CA GLU A 45 -6.75 18.23 14.33
C GLU A 45 -7.70 18.67 13.22
N THR A 46 -7.23 19.53 12.30
CA THR A 46 -8.00 19.98 11.14
C THR A 46 -8.39 18.81 10.24
N PHE A 47 -7.46 17.89 9.97
CA PHE A 47 -7.73 16.72 9.17
C PHE A 47 -8.72 15.77 9.84
N GLN A 48 -8.55 15.48 11.14
CA GLN A 48 -9.50 14.66 11.90
C GLN A 48 -10.90 15.25 11.91
N ASN A 49 -11.01 16.57 12.14
CA ASN A 49 -12.30 17.26 12.16
C ASN A 49 -12.98 17.27 10.80
N SER A 50 -12.21 17.50 9.72
CA SER A 50 -12.75 17.52 8.35
C SER A 50 -13.13 16.14 7.82
N THR A 51 -12.48 15.07 8.27
CA THR A 51 -12.76 13.70 7.82
C THR A 51 -13.74 12.93 8.71
N LYS A 52 -14.04 13.42 9.93
CA LYS A 52 -14.91 12.73 10.89
C LYS A 52 -16.25 12.30 10.30
N ALA A 53 -16.97 13.21 9.64
CA ALA A 53 -18.27 12.89 9.06
C ALA A 53 -18.17 11.86 7.92
N LEU A 54 -17.06 11.85 7.17
CA LEU A 54 -16.81 10.87 6.12
C LEU A 54 -16.63 9.48 6.71
N LEU A 55 -15.81 9.36 7.76
CA LEU A 55 -15.58 8.10 8.47
C LEU A 55 -16.85 7.59 9.16
N ASP A 56 -17.63 8.47 9.80
CA ASP A 56 -18.90 8.09 10.43
C ASP A 56 -19.89 7.53 9.38
N ASN A 57 -19.99 8.15 8.20
CA ASN A 57 -20.83 7.64 7.10
C ASN A 57 -20.29 6.33 6.52
N ALA A 58 -18.97 6.19 6.41
CA ALA A 58 -18.32 5.00 5.91
C ALA A 58 -18.54 3.80 6.86
N HIS A 59 -18.47 4.01 8.18
CA HIS A 59 -18.82 2.99 9.18
C HIS A 59 -20.28 2.56 9.06
N GLN A 60 -21.20 3.51 8.87
CA GLN A 60 -22.61 3.17 8.66
C GLN A 60 -22.80 2.30 7.40
N LEU A 61 -22.08 2.57 6.32
CA LEU A 61 -22.11 1.74 5.12
C LEU A 61 -21.49 0.35 5.36
N ASN A 62 -20.42 0.24 6.15
CA ASN A 62 -19.83 -1.05 6.54
C ASN A 62 -20.78 -1.88 7.40
N ASP A 63 -21.51 -1.26 8.32
CA ASP A 63 -22.54 -1.94 9.12
C ASP A 63 -23.67 -2.47 8.23
N GLN A 64 -24.11 -1.67 7.26
CA GLN A 64 -25.10 -2.09 6.25
C GLN A 64 -24.56 -3.23 5.40
N HIS A 65 -23.29 -3.16 5.01
CA HIS A 65 -22.63 -4.19 4.24
C HIS A 65 -22.59 -5.54 4.98
N ALA A 66 -22.23 -5.53 6.26
CA ALA A 66 -22.23 -6.74 7.09
C ALA A 66 -23.62 -7.41 7.14
N VAL A 67 -24.67 -6.60 7.26
CA VAL A 67 -26.07 -7.10 7.20
C VAL A 67 -26.39 -7.69 5.83
N GLN A 68 -25.99 -7.03 4.74
CA GLN A 68 -26.21 -7.52 3.38
C GLN A 68 -25.49 -8.86 3.14
N MET A 69 -24.25 -9.01 3.62
CA MET A 69 -23.50 -10.26 3.47
C MET A 69 -24.13 -11.42 4.25
N GLN A 70 -24.70 -11.13 5.43
CA GLN A 70 -25.49 -12.13 6.15
C GLN A 70 -26.73 -12.54 5.35
N GLN A 71 -27.47 -11.57 4.80
CA GLN A 71 -28.65 -11.84 3.98
C GLN A 71 -28.32 -12.65 2.72
N LEU A 72 -27.19 -12.37 2.04
CA LEU A 72 -26.72 -13.17 0.92
C LEU A 72 -26.44 -14.62 1.35
N THR A 73 -25.80 -14.80 2.51
CA THR A 73 -25.52 -16.13 3.08
C THR A 73 -26.81 -16.87 3.39
N ASP A 74 -27.81 -16.20 3.97
CA ASP A 74 -29.11 -16.78 4.29
C ASP A 74 -29.84 -17.22 3.01
N VAL A 75 -29.86 -16.39 1.96
CA VAL A 75 -30.44 -16.74 0.67
C VAL A 75 -29.71 -17.92 0.04
N LEU A 76 -28.37 -17.93 0.11
CA LEU A 76 -27.58 -19.03 -0.43
C LEU A 76 -27.89 -20.35 0.30
N GLN A 77 -28.00 -20.33 1.63
CA GLN A 77 -28.33 -21.51 2.43
C GLN A 77 -29.76 -22.00 2.18
N GLN A 78 -30.72 -21.10 2.03
CA GLN A 78 -32.13 -21.44 1.80
C GLN A 78 -32.38 -21.99 0.40
N THR A 79 -31.67 -21.48 -0.59
CA THR A 79 -31.90 -21.81 -2.00
C THR A 79 -30.91 -22.80 -2.58
N GLU A 80 -29.77 -23.00 -1.91
CA GLU A 80 -28.60 -23.73 -2.40
C GLU A 80 -28.17 -23.28 -3.81
N SER A 81 -28.47 -22.02 -4.17
CA SER A 81 -28.37 -21.51 -5.53
C SER A 81 -27.72 -20.14 -5.57
N ALA A 82 -26.47 -20.07 -6.04
CA ALA A 82 -25.79 -18.81 -6.28
C ALA A 82 -26.55 -17.92 -7.28
N LYS A 83 -27.26 -18.53 -8.24
CA LYS A 83 -28.11 -17.79 -9.19
C LYS A 83 -29.27 -17.08 -8.49
N ALA A 84 -29.90 -17.73 -7.50
CA ALA A 84 -30.98 -17.09 -6.74
C ALA A 84 -30.47 -15.91 -5.91
N VAL A 85 -29.24 -16.01 -5.38
CA VAL A 85 -28.56 -14.92 -4.68
C VAL A 85 -28.29 -13.74 -5.64
N LEU A 86 -27.71 -14.01 -6.82
CA LEU A 86 -27.40 -12.99 -7.82
C LEU A 86 -28.64 -12.27 -8.39
N GLN A 87 -29.78 -12.96 -8.42
CA GLN A 87 -31.05 -12.41 -8.91
C GLN A 87 -31.88 -11.73 -7.80
N SER A 88 -31.39 -11.73 -6.56
CA SER A 88 -32.04 -11.02 -5.47
C SER A 88 -31.87 -9.50 -5.60
N ASN A 89 -32.74 -8.74 -4.94
CA ASN A 89 -32.59 -7.29 -4.84
C ASN A 89 -31.34 -6.85 -4.05
N LEU A 90 -30.73 -7.77 -3.28
CA LEU A 90 -29.54 -7.49 -2.46
C LEU A 90 -28.35 -7.02 -3.31
N ILE A 91 -28.22 -7.50 -4.55
CA ILE A 91 -27.09 -7.13 -5.41
C ILE A 91 -27.17 -5.65 -5.81
N GLY A 92 -28.36 -5.12 -6.08
CA GLY A 92 -28.54 -3.70 -6.38
C GLY A 92 -28.22 -2.82 -5.17
N ASP A 93 -28.61 -3.27 -3.96
CA ASP A 93 -28.29 -2.54 -2.73
C ASP A 93 -26.79 -2.56 -2.43
N ILE A 94 -26.11 -3.66 -2.75
CA ILE A 94 -24.65 -3.80 -2.64
C ILE A 94 -23.95 -2.83 -3.60
N GLU A 95 -24.30 -2.84 -4.88
CA GLU A 95 -23.73 -1.92 -5.88
C GLU A 95 -23.88 -0.45 -5.45
N HIS A 96 -25.07 -0.07 -5.00
CA HIS A 96 -25.37 1.27 -4.53
C HIS A 96 -24.52 1.67 -3.32
N ASN A 97 -24.40 0.78 -2.33
CA ASN A 97 -23.59 1.04 -1.15
C ASN A 97 -22.10 1.10 -1.47
N SER A 98 -21.60 0.23 -2.34
CA SER A 98 -20.21 0.26 -2.79
C SER A 98 -19.90 1.55 -3.54
N THR A 99 -20.80 2.02 -4.42
CA THR A 99 -20.66 3.29 -5.12
C THR A 99 -20.52 4.45 -4.12
N LYS A 100 -21.40 4.49 -3.11
CA LYS A 100 -21.30 5.51 -2.04
C LYS A 100 -20.00 5.42 -1.27
N MET A 101 -19.53 4.20 -0.96
CA MET A 101 -18.26 4.00 -0.27
C MET A 101 -17.10 4.58 -1.06
N LEU A 102 -17.05 4.35 -2.38
CA LEU A 102 -15.99 4.88 -3.24
C LEU A 102 -16.04 6.40 -3.39
N VAL A 103 -17.24 7.00 -3.35
CA VAL A 103 -17.37 8.48 -3.26
C VAL A 103 -16.76 9.01 -1.96
N LEU A 104 -17.07 8.40 -0.82
CA LEU A 104 -16.49 8.78 0.48
C LEU A 104 -14.97 8.58 0.48
N ALA A 105 -14.48 7.51 -0.16
CA ALA A 105 -13.07 7.21 -0.28
C ALA A 105 -12.32 8.30 -1.06
N ASN A 106 -12.83 8.69 -2.23
CA ASN A 106 -12.28 9.79 -3.02
C ASN A 106 -12.27 11.11 -2.23
N GLN A 107 -13.34 11.41 -1.48
CA GLN A 107 -13.40 12.59 -0.61
C GLN A 107 -12.33 12.54 0.49
N TYR A 108 -12.17 11.40 1.15
CA TYR A 108 -11.15 11.21 2.19
C TYR A 108 -9.74 11.41 1.64
N VAL A 109 -9.43 10.81 0.48
CA VAL A 109 -8.13 10.96 -0.19
C VAL A 109 -7.84 12.43 -0.55
N SER A 110 -8.87 13.17 -0.97
CA SER A 110 -8.73 14.62 -1.20
C SER A 110 -8.35 15.37 0.07
N HIS A 111 -9.02 15.11 1.21
CA HIS A 111 -8.63 15.69 2.50
C HIS A 111 -7.24 15.24 2.93
N TYR A 112 -6.89 13.98 2.66
CA TYR A 112 -5.60 13.41 3.06
C TYR A 112 -4.45 14.08 2.30
N ARG A 113 -4.64 14.36 1.01
CA ARG A 113 -3.70 15.17 0.23
C ARG A 113 -3.51 16.56 0.83
N THR A 114 -4.58 17.25 1.20
CA THR A 114 -4.48 18.56 1.87
C THR A 114 -3.73 18.44 3.19
N PHE A 115 -4.01 17.41 3.98
CA PHE A 115 -3.35 17.15 5.25
C PHE A 115 -1.84 16.93 5.07
N ILE A 116 -1.44 16.02 4.18
CA ILE A 116 -0.03 15.76 3.87
C ILE A 116 0.70 17.04 3.44
N ASN A 117 0.04 17.90 2.67
CA ASN A 117 0.61 19.19 2.24
C ASN A 117 0.63 20.26 3.35
N SER A 118 -0.06 20.03 4.48
CA SER A 118 -0.12 20.95 5.62
C SER A 118 0.81 20.57 6.78
N ILE A 119 1.40 19.38 6.74
CA ILE A 119 2.34 18.90 7.77
C ILE A 119 3.79 18.99 7.31
N ARG A 120 4.70 18.91 8.28
CA ARG A 120 6.15 18.99 8.04
C ARG A 120 6.66 17.64 7.50
N HIS A 121 7.67 17.69 6.63
CA HIS A 121 8.15 16.50 5.92
C HIS A 121 8.87 15.50 6.82
N GLU A 122 9.47 15.99 7.90
CA GLU A 122 10.08 15.15 8.93
C GLU A 122 9.06 14.45 9.84
N SER A 123 7.77 14.81 9.74
CA SER A 123 6.74 14.16 10.53
C SER A 123 6.61 12.70 10.11
N THR A 124 6.42 11.82 11.10
CA THR A 124 6.11 10.40 10.82
C THR A 124 4.80 10.21 10.07
N CYS A 125 3.93 11.23 10.09
CA CYS A 125 2.70 11.31 9.31
C CYS A 125 2.91 11.73 7.84
N TYR A 126 4.08 12.23 7.44
CA TYR A 126 4.31 12.63 6.05
C TYR A 126 4.54 11.39 5.17
N GLN A 127 3.44 10.79 4.70
CA GLN A 127 3.43 9.55 3.92
C GLN A 127 2.77 9.75 2.55
N PRO A 128 3.32 10.64 1.69
CA PRO A 128 2.64 11.02 0.46
C PRO A 128 2.46 9.89 -0.56
N LYS A 129 3.32 8.86 -0.54
CA LYS A 129 3.18 7.69 -1.42
C LYS A 129 1.85 6.97 -1.25
N GLN A 130 1.29 6.98 -0.04
CA GLN A 130 0.00 6.35 0.26
C GLN A 130 -1.17 7.00 -0.48
N VAL A 131 -1.06 8.28 -0.86
CA VAL A 131 -2.10 8.96 -1.66
C VAL A 131 -2.29 8.20 -2.98
N GLY A 132 -1.19 7.90 -3.69
CA GLY A 132 -1.24 7.15 -4.95
C GLY A 132 -1.73 5.71 -4.77
N GLU A 133 -1.33 5.04 -3.70
CA GLU A 133 -1.81 3.68 -3.38
C GLU A 133 -3.33 3.65 -3.12
N PHE A 134 -3.86 4.67 -2.43
CA PHE A 134 -5.31 4.80 -2.23
C PHE A 134 -6.04 5.10 -3.53
N GLU A 135 -5.54 6.01 -4.36
CA GLU A 135 -6.15 6.33 -5.66
C GLU A 135 -6.18 5.11 -6.58
N GLN A 136 -5.08 4.35 -6.65
CA GLN A 136 -5.06 3.11 -7.41
C GLN A 136 -6.08 2.10 -6.88
N THR A 137 -6.13 1.90 -5.56
CA THR A 137 -7.08 0.97 -4.94
C THR A 137 -8.52 1.38 -5.23
N ILE A 138 -8.83 2.67 -5.16
CA ILE A 138 -10.16 3.21 -5.49
C ILE A 138 -10.49 2.95 -6.96
N ALA A 139 -9.58 3.24 -7.90
CA ALA A 139 -9.81 3.04 -9.33
C ALA A 139 -10.09 1.56 -9.68
N GLU A 140 -9.34 0.62 -9.10
CA GLU A 140 -9.60 -0.81 -9.27
C GLU A 140 -10.99 -1.23 -8.73
N LEU A 141 -11.41 -0.64 -7.62
CA LEU A 141 -12.71 -0.90 -7.03
C LEU A 141 -13.85 -0.23 -7.80
N GLU A 142 -13.62 0.92 -8.43
CA GLU A 142 -14.60 1.57 -9.32
C GLU A 142 -14.87 0.71 -10.55
N GLU A 143 -13.83 0.11 -11.16
CA GLU A 143 -13.97 -0.85 -12.26
C GLU A 143 -14.81 -2.07 -11.82
N TYR A 144 -14.51 -2.62 -10.64
CA TYR A 144 -15.31 -3.69 -10.07
C TYR A 144 -16.77 -3.29 -9.82
N VAL A 145 -17.02 -2.15 -9.18
CA VAL A 145 -18.39 -1.71 -8.89
C VAL A 145 -19.19 -1.54 -10.18
N GLY A 146 -18.55 -1.02 -11.23
CA GLY A 146 -19.15 -0.93 -12.57
C GLY A 146 -19.48 -2.28 -13.23
N SER A 147 -18.89 -3.38 -12.76
CA SER A 147 -19.11 -4.73 -13.31
C SER A 147 -20.17 -5.55 -12.55
N ILE A 148 -20.59 -5.12 -11.35
CA ILE A 148 -21.52 -5.88 -10.48
C ILE A 148 -22.79 -6.30 -11.21
N GLN A 149 -23.44 -5.40 -11.96
CA GLN A 149 -24.67 -5.75 -12.69
C GLN A 149 -24.44 -6.80 -13.78
N GLN A 150 -23.29 -6.75 -14.44
CA GLN A 150 -22.92 -7.75 -15.45
C GLN A 150 -22.70 -9.12 -14.81
N LEU A 151 -21.99 -9.17 -13.67
CA LEU A 151 -21.79 -10.40 -12.89
C LEU A 151 -23.13 -10.99 -12.42
N ALA A 152 -24.05 -10.12 -12.00
CA ALA A 152 -25.39 -10.51 -11.55
C ALA A 152 -26.30 -11.04 -12.67
N ALA A 153 -26.10 -10.59 -13.91
CA ALA A 153 -26.91 -10.98 -15.07
C ALA A 153 -26.65 -12.41 -15.58
N THR A 154 -25.70 -13.13 -14.97
CA THR A 154 -25.28 -14.48 -15.34
C THR A 154 -26.44 -15.48 -15.33
N GLN A 155 -26.61 -16.23 -16.43
CA GLN A 155 -27.70 -17.19 -16.60
C GLN A 155 -27.29 -18.63 -16.29
N ASP A 156 -26.00 -18.97 -16.39
CA ASP A 156 -25.47 -20.30 -16.15
C ASP A 156 -25.22 -20.53 -14.65
N SER A 157 -25.65 -21.69 -14.14
CA SER A 157 -25.53 -22.02 -12.72
C SER A 157 -24.09 -22.22 -12.25
N THR A 158 -23.18 -22.61 -13.15
CA THR A 158 -21.76 -22.78 -12.87
C THR A 158 -21.05 -21.43 -12.82
N GLU A 159 -21.35 -20.56 -13.78
CA GLU A 159 -20.84 -19.18 -13.81
C GLU A 159 -21.38 -18.35 -12.63
N ALA A 160 -22.62 -18.59 -12.21
CA ALA A 160 -23.25 -17.87 -11.10
C ALA A 160 -22.47 -18.02 -9.77
N PHE A 161 -21.87 -19.19 -9.52
CA PHE A 161 -21.05 -19.38 -8.32
C PHE A 161 -19.75 -18.59 -8.39
N ALA A 162 -19.09 -18.57 -9.56
CA ALA A 162 -17.88 -17.79 -9.77
C ALA A 162 -18.16 -16.28 -9.64
N ALA A 163 -19.23 -15.79 -10.25
CA ALA A 163 -19.67 -14.40 -10.15
C ALA A 163 -20.02 -14.01 -8.69
N LEU A 164 -20.70 -14.89 -7.94
CA LEU A 164 -20.99 -14.64 -6.52
C LEU A 164 -19.72 -14.59 -5.67
N MET A 165 -18.75 -15.46 -5.94
CA MET A 165 -17.44 -15.44 -5.27
C MET A 165 -16.67 -14.14 -5.58
N GLU A 166 -16.67 -13.72 -6.84
CA GLU A 166 -16.04 -12.47 -7.28
C GLU A 166 -16.66 -11.25 -6.61
N ILE A 167 -17.99 -11.21 -6.50
CA ILE A 167 -18.71 -10.19 -5.74
C ILE A 167 -18.27 -10.22 -4.28
N ASN A 168 -18.28 -11.38 -3.61
CA ASN A 168 -17.92 -11.49 -2.20
C ASN A 168 -16.49 -11.00 -1.92
N ILE A 169 -15.51 -11.42 -2.73
CA ILE A 169 -14.10 -11.03 -2.58
C ILE A 169 -13.94 -9.51 -2.72
N ASN A 170 -14.49 -8.92 -3.78
CA ASN A 170 -14.28 -7.50 -4.04
C ASN A 170 -15.13 -6.61 -3.13
N GLN A 171 -16.28 -7.08 -2.65
CA GLN A 171 -17.05 -6.39 -1.61
C GLN A 171 -16.29 -6.27 -0.28
N ALA A 172 -15.57 -7.32 0.12
CA ALA A 172 -14.69 -7.25 1.28
C ALA A 172 -13.63 -6.16 1.08
N ARG A 173 -13.05 -6.06 -0.12
CA ARG A 173 -12.09 -4.99 -0.46
C ARG A 173 -12.71 -3.60 -0.35
N VAL A 174 -13.91 -3.39 -0.90
CA VAL A 174 -14.64 -2.10 -0.79
C VAL A 174 -14.82 -1.70 0.67
N SER A 175 -15.23 -2.64 1.52
CA SER A 175 -15.46 -2.38 2.94
C SER A 175 -14.16 -2.13 3.73
N MET A 176 -13.05 -2.71 3.27
CA MET A 176 -11.73 -2.52 3.88
C MET A 176 -11.10 -1.15 3.57
N VAL A 177 -11.55 -0.43 2.54
CA VAL A 177 -11.00 0.90 2.21
C VAL A 177 -11.09 1.86 3.41
N VAL A 178 -12.13 1.75 4.21
CA VAL A 178 -12.32 2.56 5.43
C VAL A 178 -11.28 2.21 6.50
N ASN A 179 -10.98 0.92 6.67
CA ASN A 179 -9.97 0.48 7.63
C ASN A 179 -8.57 0.98 7.23
N LEU A 180 -8.30 1.11 5.93
CA LEU A 180 -7.06 1.71 5.43
C LEU A 180 -6.94 3.18 5.85
N PHE A 181 -8.03 3.93 5.83
CA PHE A 181 -8.08 5.32 6.31
C PHE A 181 -7.82 5.42 7.81
N GLU A 182 -8.40 4.52 8.59
CA GLU A 182 -8.26 4.52 10.04
C GLU A 182 -6.87 4.06 10.52
N MET A 183 -6.20 3.16 9.79
CA MET A 183 -4.81 2.79 10.10
C MET A 183 -3.86 3.99 10.11
N PHE A 184 -4.17 5.03 9.34
CA PHE A 184 -3.38 6.25 9.33
C PHE A 184 -3.38 6.99 10.68
N LYS A 185 -4.42 6.79 11.51
CA LYS A 185 -4.49 7.35 12.87
C LYS A 185 -3.31 6.92 13.76
N LEU A 186 -2.61 5.83 13.40
CA LEU A 186 -1.43 5.37 14.13
C LEU A 186 -0.26 6.35 14.06
N CYS A 187 -0.12 7.13 12.97
CA CYS A 187 0.96 8.13 12.88
C CYS A 187 0.74 9.28 13.89
N TYR A 188 -0.52 9.59 14.24
CA TYR A 188 -0.85 10.60 15.24
C TYR A 188 -0.41 10.17 16.63
N LEU A 189 -0.54 8.88 16.93
CA LEU A 189 -0.11 8.32 18.21
C LEU A 189 1.41 8.40 18.32
N THR A 190 2.15 8.11 17.25
CA THR A 190 3.63 8.20 17.27
C THR A 190 4.13 9.63 17.38
N GLU A 191 3.48 10.60 16.72
CA GLU A 191 3.77 12.03 16.87
C GLU A 191 3.46 12.52 18.30
N ALA A 192 2.30 12.16 18.86
CA ALA A 192 1.90 12.57 20.20
C ALA A 192 2.77 11.97 21.33
N ILE A 193 3.39 10.81 21.10
CA ILE A 193 4.28 10.16 22.09
C ILE A 193 5.57 10.97 22.31
N GLY A 194 6.08 11.68 21.30
CA GLY A 194 7.30 12.48 21.42
C GLY A 194 7.20 13.56 22.50
N PRO A 195 6.20 14.46 22.43
CA PRO A 195 5.92 15.46 23.46
C PRO A 195 5.59 14.84 24.83
N LEU A 196 4.82 13.74 24.86
CA LEU A 196 4.54 13.02 26.10
C LEU A 196 5.82 12.54 26.79
N GLY A 197 6.82 12.07 26.03
CA GLY A 197 8.13 11.70 26.58
C GLY A 197 8.85 12.86 27.26
N GLN A 198 8.78 14.06 26.67
CA GLN A 198 9.36 15.28 27.23
C GLN A 198 8.58 15.77 28.46
N GLU A 199 7.25 15.68 28.45
CA GLU A 199 6.42 15.96 29.62
C GLU A 199 6.64 14.95 30.75
N PHE A 200 6.84 13.67 30.44
CA PHE A 200 7.20 12.65 31.41
C PHE A 200 8.59 12.91 32.00
N GLU A 201 9.55 13.37 31.20
CA GLU A 201 10.88 13.75 31.70
C GLU A 201 10.84 15.03 32.54
N ALA A 202 10.03 16.02 32.14
CA ALA A 202 9.77 17.22 32.93
C ALA A 202 9.05 16.89 34.25
N LEU A 203 8.05 16.02 34.21
CA LEU A 203 7.35 15.52 35.40
C LEU A 203 8.29 14.69 36.29
N SER A 204 9.18 13.88 35.70
CA SER A 204 10.22 13.15 36.44
C SER A 204 11.15 14.12 37.18
N LYS A 205 11.59 15.20 36.52
CA LYS A 205 12.40 16.24 37.16
C LYS A 205 11.66 16.98 38.27
N VAL A 206 10.37 17.27 38.10
CA VAL A 206 9.53 17.87 39.16
C VAL A 206 9.38 16.90 40.33
N LEU A 207 9.15 15.61 40.06
CA LEU A 207 9.06 14.58 41.09
C LEU A 207 10.39 14.36 41.82
N GLU A 208 11.52 14.42 41.11
CA GLU A 208 12.87 14.37 41.71
C GLU A 208 13.15 15.60 42.59
N GLN A 209 12.75 16.79 42.15
CA GLN A 209 12.86 18.02 42.95
C GLN A 209 11.98 17.98 44.20
N GLU A 210 10.77 17.44 44.09
CA GLU A 210 9.86 17.32 45.23
C GLU A 210 10.31 16.21 46.20
N ALA A 211 10.86 15.10 45.68
CA ALA A 211 11.51 14.06 46.47
C ALA A 211 12.78 14.57 47.19
N ALA A 212 13.54 15.47 46.57
CA ALA A 212 14.66 16.15 47.20
C ALA A 212 14.19 17.09 48.33
N LYS A 213 13.08 17.83 48.14
CA LYS A 213 12.47 18.66 49.21
C LYS A 213 11.96 17.83 50.39
N LEU A 214 11.51 16.61 50.14
CA LEU A 214 11.05 15.66 51.17
C LEU A 214 12.19 14.86 51.83
N GLY A 215 13.45 15.13 51.47
CA GLY A 215 14.63 14.56 52.13
C GLY A 215 15.00 13.13 51.70
N TYR A 216 14.57 12.68 50.51
CA TYR A 216 14.83 11.33 50.00
C TYR A 216 16.08 11.19 49.12
N VAL A 217 16.77 12.29 48.76
CA VAL A 217 17.96 12.25 47.91
C VAL A 217 19.14 12.90 48.63
N GLN A 218 20.23 12.15 48.79
CA GLN A 218 21.49 12.63 49.33
C GLN A 218 22.17 13.59 48.34
N ASP A 219 22.64 14.72 48.89
CA ASP A 219 23.40 15.79 48.25
C ASP A 219 24.39 15.32 47.18
N THR A 220 24.22 15.86 45.97
CA THR A 220 25.34 16.23 45.10
C THR A 220 25.07 17.60 44.48
N ASP A 221 25.75 18.59 45.06
CA ASP A 221 26.19 19.89 44.57
C ASP A 221 25.29 20.72 43.66
N ALA A 222 24.76 21.79 44.27
CA ALA A 222 24.11 22.92 43.64
C ALA A 222 25.09 24.07 43.30
N ARG A 223 24.92 24.64 42.11
CA ARG A 223 25.18 26.04 41.65
C ARG A 223 24.74 26.05 40.19
N GLU A 224 23.99 26.95 39.59
CA GLU A 224 23.47 28.32 39.73
C GLU A 224 22.24 28.31 38.78
N GLN A 225 21.20 29.14 38.77
CA GLN A 225 21.04 30.56 39.01
C GLN A 225 19.52 30.79 38.99
N ALA A 226 19.03 31.70 39.84
CA ALA A 226 17.71 32.27 39.70
C ALA A 226 17.75 33.30 38.57
N ASP A 227 16.83 33.19 37.60
CA ASP A 227 16.48 34.35 36.78
C ASP A 227 14.97 34.39 36.53
N THR A 228 14.44 35.58 36.74
CA THR A 228 13.03 35.94 36.72
C THR A 228 12.52 36.02 35.28
N SER A 229 11.47 35.25 34.96
CA SER A 229 10.80 35.29 33.67
C SER A 229 9.90 36.54 33.59
N GLU A 230 10.36 37.51 32.81
CA GLU A 230 9.63 38.71 32.38
C GLU A 230 8.91 38.37 31.07
N LEU A 231 7.57 38.44 31.09
CA LEU A 231 6.70 38.23 29.92
C LEU A 231 6.93 39.34 28.88
N THR A 232 7.68 39.03 27.82
CA THR A 232 7.77 39.87 26.62
C THR A 232 6.83 39.39 25.52
N ASP A 233 6.23 40.38 24.87
CA ASP A 233 5.19 40.35 23.85
C ASP A 233 5.56 39.49 22.63
N ALA A 234 4.77 38.44 22.39
CA ALA A 234 4.88 37.53 21.26
C ALA A 234 4.23 38.14 20.01
N ASN A 235 4.95 38.99 19.27
CA ASN A 235 4.49 39.49 17.96
C ASN A 235 5.66 39.84 17.04
N SER A 236 6.51 38.87 16.72
CA SER A 236 7.31 38.91 15.49
C SER A 236 7.85 37.53 15.15
N HIS A 237 7.05 36.69 14.50
CA HIS A 237 7.57 35.50 13.84
C HIS A 237 8.44 35.94 12.66
N PRO A 238 9.73 35.56 12.59
CA PRO A 238 10.47 35.65 11.35
C PRO A 238 9.80 34.71 10.35
N LYS A 239 9.23 35.27 9.27
CA LYS A 239 8.79 34.48 8.12
C LYS A 239 9.97 33.69 7.59
N ILE A 240 10.08 32.42 7.99
CA ILE A 240 11.02 31.49 7.38
C ILE A 240 10.53 31.26 5.95
N THR A 241 11.13 31.95 5.01
CA THR A 241 10.85 31.86 3.57
C THR A 241 11.70 30.81 2.86
N ALA A 242 12.43 29.97 3.60
CA ALA A 242 13.27 28.93 3.01
C ALA A 242 12.41 27.75 2.58
N LYS A 243 12.22 27.60 1.25
CA LYS A 243 11.53 26.45 0.65
C LYS A 243 12.27 25.15 0.94
N TYR A 244 11.52 24.09 1.24
CA TYR A 244 12.06 22.75 1.44
C TYR A 244 12.66 22.21 0.13
N ARG A 245 13.68 21.34 0.22
CA ARG A 245 14.38 20.79 -0.96
C ARG A 245 14.43 19.28 -0.88
N ASP A 246 14.04 18.62 -1.97
CA ASP A 246 14.08 17.16 -2.08
C ASP A 246 14.54 16.69 -3.47
N ASN A 247 14.83 15.40 -3.59
CA ASN A 247 15.18 14.73 -4.83
C ASN A 247 14.42 13.39 -4.98
N ILE A 248 13.53 13.33 -5.95
CA ILE A 248 12.74 12.13 -6.27
C ILE A 248 13.44 11.37 -7.40
N VAL A 249 13.90 10.16 -7.10
CA VAL A 249 14.45 9.21 -8.07
C VAL A 249 13.55 7.98 -8.10
N GLN A 250 12.86 7.74 -9.22
CA GLN A 250 11.86 6.67 -9.32
C GLN A 250 11.79 6.08 -10.74
N ILE A 251 11.40 4.81 -10.82
CA ILE A 251 10.93 4.17 -12.06
C ILE A 251 9.42 4.00 -11.93
N TYR A 252 8.65 4.55 -12.86
CA TYR A 252 7.20 4.42 -12.91
C TYR A 252 6.81 3.58 -14.13
N GLN A 253 6.14 2.46 -13.89
CA GLN A 253 5.69 1.54 -14.94
C GLN A 253 4.19 1.69 -15.16
N PHE A 254 3.76 1.81 -16.42
CA PHE A 254 2.34 1.95 -16.77
C PHE A 254 1.89 0.98 -17.87
N LYS A 255 0.59 0.71 -17.89
CA LYS A 255 -0.07 -0.19 -18.84
C LYS A 255 -0.13 0.44 -20.24
N ALA A 256 -0.25 -0.39 -21.27
CA ALA A 256 -0.11 0.10 -22.64
C ALA A 256 -1.28 0.96 -23.13
N ASP A 257 -2.46 0.77 -22.53
CA ASP A 257 -3.67 1.55 -22.74
C ASP A 257 -3.88 2.66 -21.69
N ALA A 258 -3.01 2.75 -20.68
CA ALA A 258 -3.06 3.79 -19.66
C ALA A 258 -2.39 5.08 -20.15
N VAL A 259 -3.00 6.20 -19.79
CA VAL A 259 -2.45 7.54 -19.95
C VAL A 259 -2.20 8.06 -18.53
N PRO A 260 -1.02 7.83 -17.95
CA PRO A 260 -0.77 8.19 -16.56
C PRO A 260 -0.81 9.71 -16.39
N HIS A 261 -1.39 10.17 -15.29
CA HIS A 261 -1.37 11.57 -14.92
C HIS A 261 -0.04 11.93 -14.25
N PHE A 262 0.46 13.15 -14.43
CA PHE A 262 1.76 13.55 -13.86
C PHE A 262 1.80 13.42 -12.34
N ASN A 263 0.70 13.75 -11.65
CA ASN A 263 0.59 13.63 -10.20
C ASN A 263 0.61 12.18 -9.68
N GLU A 264 0.55 11.16 -10.55
CA GLU A 264 0.78 9.77 -10.17
C GLU A 264 2.26 9.41 -10.07
N LEU A 265 3.14 10.23 -10.68
CA LEU A 265 4.57 9.97 -10.79
C LEU A 265 5.38 10.51 -9.60
N THR A 266 4.79 11.41 -8.83
CA THR A 266 5.43 12.18 -7.78
C THR A 266 4.42 12.49 -6.67
N TYR A 267 4.90 12.69 -5.46
CA TYR A 267 4.05 13.20 -4.38
C TYR A 267 3.64 14.66 -4.57
N LEU A 268 4.37 15.40 -5.41
CA LEU A 268 4.09 16.81 -5.66
C LEU A 268 2.76 16.94 -6.38
N TYR A 269 1.82 17.61 -5.72
CA TYR A 269 0.59 17.96 -6.37
C TYR A 269 0.80 19.17 -7.28
N ILE A 270 0.54 18.97 -8.56
CA ILE A 270 0.61 20.01 -9.58
C ILE A 270 -0.82 20.38 -9.96
N ASP A 271 -1.14 21.67 -9.89
CA ASP A 271 -2.46 22.22 -10.23
C ASP A 271 -2.55 22.55 -11.72
N ASN A 272 -1.43 22.96 -12.32
CA ASN A 272 -1.38 23.37 -13.71
C ASN A 272 -0.01 23.14 -14.35
N ILE A 273 -0.03 22.96 -15.68
CA ILE A 273 1.18 22.65 -16.47
C ILE A 273 2.27 23.73 -16.36
N ALA A 274 1.94 24.98 -16.01
CA ALA A 274 2.95 26.04 -15.91
C ALA A 274 3.94 25.82 -14.75
N GLN A 275 3.57 25.01 -13.74
CA GLN A 275 4.47 24.59 -12.66
C GLN A 275 5.54 23.58 -13.15
N LEU A 276 5.34 22.94 -14.30
CA LEU A 276 6.26 21.96 -14.88
C LEU A 276 7.35 22.58 -15.78
N LYS A 277 7.44 23.91 -15.88
CA LYS A 277 8.37 24.60 -16.79
C LYS A 277 9.85 24.28 -16.57
N GLY A 278 10.22 23.85 -15.36
CA GLY A 278 11.58 23.45 -15.02
C GLY A 278 11.94 22.01 -15.41
N LEU A 279 10.99 21.27 -16.00
CA LEU A 279 11.18 19.88 -16.40
C LEU A 279 11.60 19.72 -17.85
N THR A 280 12.40 18.69 -18.08
CA THR A 280 12.81 18.21 -19.39
C THR A 280 12.29 16.79 -19.56
N PHE A 281 11.74 16.52 -20.74
CA PHE A 281 11.14 15.25 -21.10
C PHE A 281 11.95 14.63 -22.23
N SER A 282 12.32 13.37 -22.10
CA SER A 282 13.07 12.65 -23.12
C SER A 282 12.17 11.78 -24.00
N ASN A 283 12.72 11.28 -25.11
CA ASN A 283 12.06 10.34 -26.02
C ASN A 283 10.64 10.78 -26.46
N GLY A 284 10.46 12.08 -26.71
CA GLY A 284 9.21 12.66 -27.17
C GLY A 284 8.05 12.61 -26.18
N LEU A 285 8.31 12.27 -24.90
CA LEU A 285 7.32 12.42 -23.83
C LEU A 285 6.97 13.90 -23.66
N SER A 286 5.72 14.18 -23.36
CA SER A 286 5.23 15.51 -23.03
C SER A 286 4.08 15.40 -22.03
N VAL A 287 3.59 16.54 -21.54
CA VAL A 287 2.43 16.62 -20.63
C VAL A 287 1.41 17.54 -21.28
N ASN A 288 0.13 17.16 -21.23
CA ASN A 288 -0.98 17.96 -21.74
C ASN A 288 -1.45 18.99 -20.69
N ASP A 289 -2.36 19.88 -21.09
CA ASP A 289 -2.90 20.93 -20.20
C ASP A 289 -3.66 20.36 -18.98
N ASP A 290 -4.21 19.15 -19.11
CA ASP A 290 -4.86 18.38 -18.04
C ASP A 290 -3.86 17.55 -17.21
N LEU A 291 -2.55 17.79 -17.37
CA LEU A 291 -1.45 17.09 -16.71
C LEU A 291 -1.32 15.59 -17.05
N SER A 292 -2.07 15.09 -18.04
CA SER A 292 -1.91 13.73 -18.57
C SER A 292 -0.60 13.61 -19.36
N LEU A 293 0.14 12.51 -19.17
CA LEU A 293 1.32 12.21 -19.98
C LEU A 293 0.93 11.94 -21.43
N LYS A 294 1.61 12.59 -22.37
CA LYS A 294 1.45 12.38 -23.80
C LYS A 294 2.69 11.73 -24.40
N LEU A 295 2.51 10.48 -24.81
CA LEU A 295 3.48 9.70 -25.58
C LEU A 295 3.70 10.26 -26.99
N PRO A 296 4.88 10.09 -27.60
CA PRO A 296 5.08 10.41 -29.01
C PRO A 296 4.24 9.50 -29.92
N ALA A 297 3.87 9.98 -31.11
CA ALA A 297 3.01 9.24 -32.05
C ALA A 297 3.58 7.84 -32.41
N SER A 298 4.90 7.69 -32.46
CA SER A 298 5.56 6.40 -32.70
C SER A 298 5.29 5.39 -31.57
N ALA A 299 5.33 5.82 -30.32
CA ALA A 299 5.04 4.96 -29.17
C ALA A 299 3.54 4.64 -29.07
N GLN A 300 2.66 5.59 -29.42
CA GLN A 300 1.22 5.35 -29.46
C GLN A 300 0.84 4.34 -30.56
N ALA A 301 1.43 4.45 -31.75
CA ALA A 301 1.14 3.56 -32.87
C ALA A 301 1.70 2.14 -32.70
N ASN A 302 2.73 1.97 -31.85
CA ASN A 302 3.42 0.70 -31.66
C ASN A 302 3.51 0.34 -30.17
N ILE A 303 2.37 -0.07 -29.61
CA ILE A 303 2.25 -0.55 -28.22
C ILE A 303 2.99 -1.88 -27.98
N ASN A 304 3.41 -2.55 -29.06
CA ASN A 304 4.13 -3.81 -29.06
C ASN A 304 5.62 -3.64 -28.78
N GLN A 305 6.08 -2.39 -28.63
CA GLN A 305 7.44 -2.05 -28.26
C GLN A 305 7.48 -1.43 -26.87
N ASN A 306 8.54 -1.80 -26.13
CA ASN A 306 8.88 -1.12 -24.90
C ASN A 306 9.06 0.37 -25.18
N TYR A 307 8.51 1.20 -24.31
CA TYR A 307 8.76 2.63 -24.32
C TYR A 307 9.41 3.00 -22.99
N GLN A 308 10.47 3.81 -23.06
CA GLN A 308 11.13 4.36 -21.91
C GLN A 308 11.41 5.84 -22.16
N ALA A 309 11.11 6.68 -21.19
CA ALA A 309 11.42 8.10 -21.20
C ALA A 309 11.88 8.54 -19.81
N LYS A 310 12.50 9.71 -19.76
CA LYS A 310 12.93 10.36 -18.52
C LYS A 310 12.25 11.71 -18.37
N ILE A 311 11.90 12.02 -17.13
CA ILE A 311 11.45 13.32 -16.67
C ILE A 311 12.49 13.82 -15.68
N ASN A 312 13.26 14.82 -16.09
CA ASN A 312 14.34 15.38 -15.30
C ASN A 312 14.17 16.88 -15.12
N GLY A 313 14.39 17.40 -13.93
CA GLY A 313 14.41 18.84 -13.71
C GLY A 313 14.04 19.23 -12.29
N THR A 314 13.68 20.49 -12.10
CA THR A 314 13.29 21.01 -10.79
C THR A 314 11.91 21.62 -10.87
N ILE A 315 11.02 21.22 -9.96
CA ILE A 315 9.74 21.87 -9.72
C ILE A 315 9.90 22.75 -8.49
N GLU A 316 9.39 23.97 -8.57
CA GLU A 316 9.31 24.88 -7.44
C GLU A 316 7.85 25.24 -7.19
N THR A 317 7.32 24.87 -6.03
CA THR A 317 6.01 25.28 -5.51
C THR A 317 6.20 26.43 -4.53
N ASP A 318 5.12 26.89 -3.88
CA ASP A 318 5.22 27.93 -2.85
C ASP A 318 5.99 27.43 -1.60
N ALA A 319 5.92 26.13 -1.33
CA ALA A 319 6.53 25.50 -0.15
C ALA A 319 7.85 24.78 -0.45
N GLU A 320 8.05 24.27 -1.67
CA GLU A 320 9.08 23.27 -1.96
C GLU A 320 9.82 23.54 -3.27
N ILE A 321 11.04 23.00 -3.36
CA ILE A 321 11.88 22.93 -4.55
C ILE A 321 12.35 21.48 -4.67
N VAL A 322 11.74 20.71 -5.55
CA VAL A 322 12.02 19.29 -5.69
C VAL A 322 12.66 19.01 -7.03
N THR A 323 13.77 18.28 -7.00
CA THR A 323 14.43 17.75 -8.20
C THR A 323 13.84 16.39 -8.55
N LEU A 324 13.51 16.17 -9.81
CA LEU A 324 12.98 14.91 -10.32
C LEU A 324 14.02 14.24 -11.23
N ASP A 325 14.21 12.92 -11.06
CA ASP A 325 14.80 11.97 -12.02
C ASP A 325 13.88 10.76 -12.08
N ILE A 326 12.79 10.89 -12.85
CA ILE A 326 11.78 9.85 -13.00
C ILE A 326 11.97 9.16 -14.35
N THR A 327 12.10 7.84 -14.33
CA THR A 327 12.09 7.02 -15.54
C THR A 327 10.70 6.44 -15.72
N VAL A 328 10.03 6.80 -16.81
CA VAL A 328 8.71 6.30 -17.16
C VAL A 328 8.85 5.16 -18.16
N GLU A 329 8.25 4.01 -17.85
CA GLU A 329 8.37 2.77 -18.62
C GLU A 329 7.00 2.20 -18.97
N ARG A 330 6.84 1.81 -20.24
CA ARG A 330 5.73 1.00 -20.72
C ARG A 330 6.27 -0.30 -21.27
N ALA A 331 5.86 -1.41 -20.69
CA ALA A 331 6.18 -2.73 -21.23
C ALA A 331 5.48 -2.95 -22.58
N ALA A 332 6.15 -3.67 -23.48
CA ALA A 332 5.57 -4.15 -24.72
C ALA A 332 4.35 -5.04 -24.43
N THR A 333 3.30 -4.87 -25.24
CA THR A 333 2.13 -5.75 -25.20
C THR A 333 1.89 -6.41 -26.55
N SER A 334 1.38 -7.63 -26.54
CA SER A 334 0.97 -8.34 -27.76
C SER A 334 -0.55 -8.38 -27.86
N LEU A 335 -1.07 -8.48 -29.09
CA LEU A 335 -2.46 -8.90 -29.28
C LEU A 335 -2.61 -10.34 -28.80
N ILE A 336 -3.63 -10.63 -28.00
CA ILE A 336 -3.87 -11.99 -27.49
C ILE A 336 -4.05 -12.98 -28.66
N GLY A 337 -4.74 -12.54 -29.72
CA GLY A 337 -4.96 -13.34 -30.93
C GLY A 337 -3.69 -13.68 -31.72
N ASP A 338 -2.60 -12.93 -31.55
CA ASP A 338 -1.34 -13.15 -32.27
C ASP A 338 -0.39 -14.09 -31.50
N ILE A 339 -0.66 -14.34 -30.22
CA ILE A 339 0.16 -15.22 -29.37
C ILE A 339 0.08 -16.65 -29.90
N GLN A 340 1.25 -17.24 -30.15
CA GLN A 340 1.39 -18.62 -30.56
C GLN A 340 1.46 -19.51 -29.31
N PHE A 341 0.37 -20.20 -29.02
CA PHE A 341 0.30 -21.12 -27.89
C PHE A 341 0.79 -22.52 -28.26
N ILE A 342 1.71 -23.05 -27.47
CA ILE A 342 2.16 -24.45 -27.49
C ILE A 342 1.06 -25.35 -26.91
N ASP A 343 0.47 -24.95 -25.78
CA ASP A 343 -0.57 -25.71 -25.09
C ASP A 343 -1.97 -25.28 -25.55
N LYS A 344 -2.68 -26.21 -26.21
CA LYS A 344 -4.03 -25.96 -26.74
C LYS A 344 -5.07 -25.71 -25.65
N GLN A 345 -4.91 -26.31 -24.46
CA GLN A 345 -5.85 -26.12 -23.36
C GLN A 345 -5.67 -24.73 -22.75
N VAL A 346 -4.41 -24.30 -22.56
CA VAL A 346 -4.10 -22.92 -22.13
C VAL A 346 -4.59 -21.90 -23.16
N LYS A 347 -4.36 -22.15 -24.46
CA LYS A 347 -4.92 -21.31 -25.54
C LYS A 347 -6.41 -21.10 -25.40
N ASN A 348 -7.16 -22.19 -25.25
CA ASN A 348 -8.62 -22.13 -25.16
C ASN A 348 -9.06 -21.35 -23.92
N CYS A 349 -8.43 -21.62 -22.76
CA CYS A 349 -8.71 -20.91 -21.53
C CYS A 349 -8.47 -19.39 -21.66
N VAL A 350 -7.31 -18.99 -22.19
CA VAL A 350 -6.96 -17.58 -22.38
C VAL A 350 -7.90 -16.91 -23.38
N ASN A 351 -8.19 -17.55 -24.51
CA ASN A 351 -9.10 -16.97 -25.51
C ASN A 351 -10.52 -16.82 -24.97
N GLN A 352 -11.00 -17.77 -24.17
CA GLN A 352 -12.30 -17.67 -23.52
C GLN A 352 -12.31 -16.52 -22.50
N ALA A 353 -11.31 -16.43 -21.63
CA ALA A 353 -11.18 -15.34 -20.67
C ALA A 353 -11.11 -13.97 -21.38
N ALA A 354 -10.33 -13.89 -22.46
CA ALA A 354 -10.22 -12.67 -23.25
C ALA A 354 -11.55 -12.29 -23.93
N GLN A 355 -12.27 -13.27 -24.49
CA GLN A 355 -13.57 -13.03 -25.10
C GLN A 355 -14.61 -12.57 -24.08
N LEU A 356 -14.70 -13.25 -22.93
CA LEU A 356 -15.66 -12.92 -21.86
C LEU A 356 -15.41 -11.52 -21.30
N ASN A 357 -14.15 -11.15 -21.11
CA ASN A 357 -13.75 -9.87 -20.53
C ASN A 357 -13.42 -8.80 -21.59
N LYS A 358 -13.69 -9.08 -22.89
CA LYS A 358 -13.41 -8.19 -24.03
C LYS A 358 -11.96 -7.69 -24.07
N MET A 359 -11.01 -8.50 -23.61
CA MET A 359 -9.59 -8.20 -23.63
C MET A 359 -9.04 -8.41 -25.04
N THR A 360 -8.21 -7.47 -25.48
CA THR A 360 -7.57 -7.50 -26.80
C THR A 360 -6.06 -7.72 -26.68
N TYR A 361 -5.45 -7.22 -25.59
CA TYR A 361 -4.01 -7.18 -25.38
C TYR A 361 -3.57 -8.00 -24.17
N SER A 362 -2.37 -8.57 -24.25
CA SER A 362 -1.83 -9.46 -23.21
C SER A 362 -1.69 -8.81 -21.83
N HIS A 363 -1.41 -7.50 -21.76
CA HIS A 363 -1.32 -6.80 -20.48
C HIS A 363 -2.66 -6.64 -19.75
N GLN A 364 -3.79 -6.84 -20.44
CA GLN A 364 -5.12 -6.72 -19.85
C GLN A 364 -5.52 -7.99 -19.07
N LEU A 365 -4.87 -9.13 -19.35
CA LEU A 365 -5.13 -10.38 -18.64
C LEU A 365 -4.38 -10.39 -17.30
N THR A 366 -5.01 -9.79 -16.29
CA THR A 366 -4.49 -9.73 -14.91
C THR A 366 -4.94 -10.92 -14.06
N GLN A 367 -6.02 -11.58 -14.45
CA GLN A 367 -6.57 -12.75 -13.77
C GLN A 367 -6.93 -13.82 -14.80
N LEU A 368 -6.59 -15.08 -14.50
CA LEU A 368 -6.89 -16.21 -15.37
C LEU A 368 -7.40 -17.39 -14.55
N ASN A 369 -8.62 -17.83 -14.88
CA ASN A 369 -9.28 -18.98 -14.26
C ASN A 369 -9.45 -20.08 -15.30
N CYS A 370 -8.69 -21.17 -15.17
CA CYS A 370 -8.75 -22.31 -16.08
C CYS A 370 -9.35 -23.54 -15.40
N THR A 371 -10.28 -24.19 -16.09
CA THR A 371 -10.76 -25.53 -15.72
C THR A 371 -10.46 -26.50 -16.85
N PHE A 372 -9.67 -27.52 -16.56
CA PHE A 372 -9.26 -28.55 -17.50
C PHE A 372 -10.00 -29.85 -17.22
N ILE A 373 -10.70 -30.35 -18.24
CA ILE A 373 -11.57 -31.53 -18.12
C ILE A 373 -10.85 -32.80 -18.62
N GLN A 374 -9.77 -32.65 -19.38
CA GLN A 374 -9.05 -33.76 -20.00
C GLN A 374 -7.87 -34.22 -19.15
N ALA A 375 -7.68 -35.54 -19.10
CA ALA A 375 -6.47 -36.13 -18.55
C ALA A 375 -5.30 -35.85 -19.51
N GLY A 376 -4.52 -34.82 -19.22
CA GLY A 376 -3.37 -34.42 -20.00
C GLY A 376 -2.43 -33.55 -19.18
N ILE A 377 -1.14 -33.60 -19.55
CA ILE A 377 -0.14 -32.69 -19.00
C ILE A 377 -0.37 -31.31 -19.64
N ILE A 378 -0.59 -30.31 -18.80
CA ILE A 378 -0.75 -28.90 -19.16
C ILE A 378 0.59 -28.20 -18.95
N ARG A 379 0.96 -27.36 -19.91
CA ARG A 379 2.20 -26.58 -19.91
C ARG A 379 1.93 -25.09 -19.82
N PHE A 380 2.59 -24.41 -18.90
CA PHE A 380 2.42 -22.96 -18.67
C PHE A 380 3.44 -22.09 -19.41
N ASP A 381 4.26 -22.65 -20.31
CA ASP A 381 5.26 -21.90 -21.11
C ASP A 381 4.65 -20.67 -21.80
N ASP A 382 3.44 -20.80 -22.32
CA ASP A 382 2.74 -19.71 -23.02
C ASP A 382 2.29 -18.59 -22.08
N LEU A 383 2.10 -18.89 -20.78
CA LEU A 383 1.68 -17.88 -19.79
C LEU A 383 2.75 -16.82 -19.54
N THR A 384 4.02 -17.10 -19.90
CA THR A 384 5.15 -16.17 -19.78
C THR A 384 4.94 -14.86 -20.56
N GLN A 385 4.02 -14.84 -21.53
CA GLN A 385 3.66 -13.67 -22.33
C GLN A 385 2.72 -12.67 -21.61
N PHE A 386 2.11 -13.06 -20.49
CA PHE A 386 1.14 -12.26 -19.74
C PHE A 386 1.79 -11.68 -18.48
N LYS A 387 2.71 -10.73 -18.66
CA LYS A 387 3.52 -10.15 -17.57
C LYS A 387 2.73 -9.42 -16.48
N GLN A 388 1.48 -9.06 -16.76
CA GLN A 388 0.56 -8.43 -15.81
C GLN A 388 -0.35 -9.45 -15.09
N LEU A 389 -0.21 -10.75 -15.36
CA LEU A 389 -0.99 -11.78 -14.69
C LEU A 389 -0.64 -11.78 -13.19
N ASN A 390 -1.62 -11.42 -12.38
CA ASN A 390 -1.54 -11.31 -10.92
C ASN A 390 -2.15 -12.52 -10.21
N MET A 391 -3.24 -13.06 -10.77
CA MET A 391 -3.92 -14.23 -10.24
C MET A 391 -4.03 -15.32 -11.29
N LEU A 392 -3.62 -16.54 -10.92
CA LEU A 392 -3.82 -17.74 -11.70
C LEU A 392 -4.55 -18.78 -10.87
N SER A 393 -5.75 -19.15 -11.30
CA SER A 393 -6.53 -20.25 -10.73
C SER A 393 -6.66 -21.38 -11.75
N VAL A 394 -6.27 -22.58 -11.36
CA VAL A 394 -6.27 -23.76 -12.23
C VAL A 394 -6.93 -24.92 -11.52
N LYS A 395 -7.91 -25.52 -12.18
CA LYS A 395 -8.64 -26.69 -11.72
C LYS A 395 -8.52 -27.83 -12.72
N GLY A 396 -8.19 -29.03 -12.25
CA GLY A 396 -8.15 -30.23 -13.11
C GLY A 396 -6.86 -30.41 -13.90
N GLY A 397 -6.63 -31.64 -14.37
CA GLY A 397 -5.49 -32.02 -15.21
C GLY A 397 -4.21 -32.39 -14.43
N ALA A 398 -3.08 -32.31 -15.11
CA ALA A 398 -1.75 -32.52 -14.52
C ALA A 398 -0.77 -31.44 -15.00
N LEU A 399 0.10 -30.94 -14.12
CA LEU A 399 1.15 -29.98 -14.42
C LEU A 399 2.50 -30.66 -14.38
N ASP A 400 3.32 -30.41 -15.39
CA ASP A 400 4.71 -30.89 -15.38
C ASP A 400 5.57 -30.08 -14.42
N SER A 401 5.48 -28.75 -14.50
CA SER A 401 6.30 -27.86 -13.69
C SER A 401 5.64 -26.48 -13.53
N LEU A 402 5.91 -25.82 -12.39
CA LEU A 402 5.57 -24.42 -12.17
C LEU A 402 6.63 -23.44 -12.70
N ALA A 403 7.76 -23.94 -13.21
CA ALA A 403 8.90 -23.11 -13.62
C ALA A 403 8.54 -21.94 -14.56
N PRO A 404 7.64 -22.07 -15.55
CA PRO A 404 7.26 -20.95 -16.41
C PRO A 404 6.70 -19.73 -15.64
N LEU A 405 6.02 -19.98 -14.52
CA LEU A 405 5.42 -18.93 -13.69
C LEU A 405 6.45 -18.06 -12.98
N ALA A 406 7.69 -18.55 -12.80
CA ALA A 406 8.77 -17.80 -12.15
C ALA A 406 9.15 -16.50 -12.88
N SER A 407 8.79 -16.38 -14.17
CA SER A 407 9.03 -15.17 -14.98
C SER A 407 7.92 -14.12 -14.89
N LEU A 408 6.87 -14.38 -14.11
CA LEU A 408 5.71 -13.52 -13.92
C LEU A 408 5.84 -12.78 -12.58
N SER A 409 6.61 -11.69 -12.58
CA SER A 409 6.89 -10.90 -11.38
C SER A 409 5.64 -10.31 -10.72
N SER A 410 4.55 -10.15 -11.48
CA SER A 410 3.28 -9.61 -10.98
C SER A 410 2.40 -10.68 -10.33
N LEU A 411 2.72 -11.98 -10.49
CA LEU A 411 1.89 -13.09 -10.03
C LEU A 411 1.96 -13.20 -8.51
N ASN A 412 0.87 -12.80 -7.86
CA ASN A 412 0.75 -12.75 -6.40
C ASN A 412 -0.16 -13.85 -5.85
N THR A 413 -1.06 -14.41 -6.65
CA THR A 413 -1.97 -15.47 -6.19
C THR A 413 -1.95 -16.64 -7.15
N LEU A 414 -1.60 -17.82 -6.64
CA LEU A 414 -1.70 -19.08 -7.36
C LEU A 414 -2.65 -20.02 -6.62
N TYR A 415 -3.72 -20.43 -7.29
CA TYR A 415 -4.66 -21.42 -6.80
C TYR A 415 -4.64 -22.64 -7.71
N LEU A 416 -4.26 -23.79 -7.16
CA LEU A 416 -4.25 -25.08 -7.86
C LEU A 416 -5.22 -26.03 -7.16
N SER A 417 -6.13 -26.64 -7.92
CA SER A 417 -7.10 -27.57 -7.35
C SER A 417 -7.42 -28.77 -8.21
N GLN A 418 -7.65 -29.92 -7.56
CA GLN A 418 -8.05 -31.18 -8.20
C GLN A 418 -7.13 -31.58 -9.35
N LEU A 419 -5.82 -31.46 -9.15
CA LEU A 419 -4.82 -31.70 -10.20
C LEU A 419 -3.55 -32.35 -9.65
N ALA A 420 -2.76 -32.95 -10.54
CA ALA A 420 -1.43 -33.45 -10.19
C ALA A 420 -0.36 -32.40 -10.52
N VAL A 421 0.67 -32.25 -9.67
CA VAL A 421 1.86 -31.44 -9.98
C VAL A 421 3.09 -32.31 -9.85
N ASN A 422 3.84 -32.50 -10.94
CA ASN A 422 5.05 -33.30 -10.93
C ASN A 422 6.20 -32.57 -10.22
N GLN A 423 6.40 -31.27 -10.52
CA GLN A 423 7.51 -30.48 -9.99
C GLN A 423 7.08 -29.07 -9.58
N PHE A 424 7.52 -28.63 -8.40
CA PHE A 424 7.34 -27.26 -7.91
C PHE A 424 8.56 -26.37 -8.23
N ASP A 425 9.20 -26.56 -9.37
CA ASP A 425 10.32 -25.70 -9.76
C ASP A 425 9.86 -24.25 -9.98
N GLY A 426 10.72 -23.28 -9.67
CA GLY A 426 10.43 -21.85 -9.79
C GLY A 426 9.71 -21.21 -8.59
N VAL A 427 9.26 -21.98 -7.60
CA VAL A 427 8.54 -21.47 -6.41
C VAL A 427 9.35 -20.51 -5.53
N SER A 428 10.68 -20.48 -5.68
CA SER A 428 11.54 -19.51 -4.99
C SER A 428 11.41 -18.10 -5.53
N GLN A 429 10.86 -17.90 -6.73
CA GLN A 429 10.61 -16.57 -7.30
C GLN A 429 9.23 -16.04 -6.93
N PHE A 430 8.39 -16.85 -6.28
CA PHE A 430 7.04 -16.48 -5.92
C PHE A 430 7.02 -15.87 -4.51
N THR A 431 6.44 -14.67 -4.38
CA THR A 431 6.39 -13.92 -3.12
C THR A 431 4.99 -13.79 -2.53
N GLY A 432 3.94 -14.22 -3.24
CA GLY A 432 2.56 -14.04 -2.79
C GLY A 432 1.95 -15.26 -2.07
N SER A 433 0.66 -15.52 -2.32
CA SER A 433 -0.08 -16.64 -1.74
C SER A 433 -0.18 -17.86 -2.66
N LEU A 434 0.28 -19.01 -2.15
CA LEU A 434 0.17 -20.32 -2.81
C LEU A 434 -0.96 -21.14 -2.17
N ASN A 435 -1.92 -21.58 -2.97
CA ASN A 435 -3.08 -22.33 -2.49
C ASN A 435 -3.23 -23.63 -3.27
N PHE A 436 -3.14 -24.75 -2.55
CA PHE A 436 -3.25 -26.10 -3.10
C PHE A 436 -4.44 -26.80 -2.46
N SER A 437 -5.41 -27.24 -3.26
CA SER A 437 -6.62 -27.92 -2.76
C SER A 437 -6.90 -29.20 -3.53
N ASN A 438 -6.77 -30.35 -2.89
CA ASN A 438 -6.82 -31.65 -3.56
C ASN A 438 -5.80 -31.74 -4.71
N VAL A 439 -4.54 -31.44 -4.37
CA VAL A 439 -3.40 -31.53 -5.29
C VAL A 439 -2.58 -32.76 -4.94
N SER A 440 -2.25 -33.60 -5.92
CA SER A 440 -1.34 -34.72 -5.72
C SER A 440 0.06 -34.35 -6.21
N SER A 441 1.06 -34.45 -5.34
CA SER A 441 2.47 -34.26 -5.70
C SER A 441 3.37 -35.12 -4.81
N SER A 442 4.55 -35.48 -5.33
CA SER A 442 5.65 -36.06 -4.56
C SER A 442 6.73 -35.03 -4.21
N ASP A 443 6.62 -33.80 -4.71
CA ASP A 443 7.69 -32.79 -4.68
C ASP A 443 7.48 -31.70 -3.61
N TRP A 444 6.61 -31.95 -2.61
CA TRP A 444 6.26 -30.98 -1.57
C TRP A 444 7.47 -30.35 -0.86
N ALA A 445 8.59 -31.09 -0.75
CA ALA A 445 9.83 -30.59 -0.16
C ALA A 445 10.34 -29.29 -0.81
N LYS A 446 10.12 -29.09 -2.12
CA LYS A 446 10.55 -27.88 -2.83
C LYS A 446 9.89 -26.61 -2.33
N LEU A 447 8.69 -26.69 -1.73
CA LEU A 447 8.03 -25.52 -1.16
C LEU A 447 8.79 -24.93 0.03
N ALA A 448 9.70 -25.69 0.66
CA ALA A 448 10.61 -25.14 1.67
C ALA A 448 11.58 -24.08 1.10
N LEU A 449 11.75 -24.00 -0.22
CA LEU A 449 12.58 -22.98 -0.90
C LEU A 449 11.77 -21.75 -1.32
N SER A 450 10.47 -21.70 -1.04
CA SER A 450 9.60 -20.62 -1.47
C SER A 450 9.82 -19.34 -0.64
N ASN A 451 9.59 -18.20 -1.29
CA ASN A 451 9.51 -16.89 -0.64
C ASN A 451 8.05 -16.42 -0.49
N ALA A 452 7.08 -17.34 -0.63
CA ALA A 452 5.66 -17.04 -0.53
C ALA A 452 5.29 -16.53 0.87
N ASP A 453 4.47 -15.48 0.93
CA ASP A 453 3.88 -14.95 2.17
C ASP A 453 3.09 -16.03 2.92
N SER A 454 2.36 -16.86 2.16
CA SER A 454 1.59 -17.97 2.73
C SER A 454 1.45 -19.15 1.79
N ILE A 455 1.46 -20.35 2.36
CA ILE A 455 1.23 -21.59 1.65
C ILE A 455 0.08 -22.35 2.32
N ASN A 456 -1.04 -22.49 1.61
CA ASN A 456 -2.20 -23.26 2.08
C ASN A 456 -2.28 -24.59 1.34
N ILE A 457 -2.29 -25.71 2.07
CA ILE A 457 -2.38 -27.06 1.51
C ILE A 457 -3.55 -27.81 2.14
N ASN A 458 -4.61 -28.00 1.36
CA ASN A 458 -5.87 -28.54 1.84
C ASN A 458 -6.32 -29.76 1.03
N GLN A 459 -7.13 -30.60 1.68
CA GLN A 459 -7.84 -31.72 1.06
C GLN A 459 -6.90 -32.72 0.36
N LEU A 460 -5.74 -33.02 0.95
CA LEU A 460 -4.85 -34.06 0.44
C LEU A 460 -5.42 -35.46 0.70
N ASP A 461 -5.35 -36.33 -0.30
CA ASP A 461 -5.66 -37.75 -0.13
C ASP A 461 -4.64 -38.46 0.78
N ASN A 462 -3.36 -38.05 0.70
CA ASN A 462 -2.29 -38.59 1.51
C ASN A 462 -1.51 -37.50 2.25
N CYS A 463 -1.88 -37.24 3.51
CA CYS A 463 -1.18 -36.29 4.38
C CYS A 463 0.28 -36.67 4.67
N GLN A 464 0.67 -37.96 4.61
CA GLN A 464 2.06 -38.37 4.84
C GLN A 464 3.01 -37.79 3.77
N SER A 465 2.48 -37.48 2.58
CA SER A 465 3.28 -36.86 1.50
C SER A 465 3.86 -35.50 1.88
N LEU A 466 3.32 -34.82 2.91
CA LEU A 466 3.85 -33.55 3.42
C LEU A 466 5.06 -33.71 4.34
N GLN A 467 5.37 -34.93 4.81
CA GLN A 467 6.44 -35.15 5.79
C GLN A 467 7.80 -34.52 5.38
N PRO A 468 8.26 -34.62 4.10
CA PRO A 468 9.50 -33.97 3.69
C PRO A 468 9.48 -32.44 3.83
N LEU A 469 8.32 -31.81 3.59
CA LEU A 469 8.14 -30.36 3.73
C LEU A 469 8.10 -29.97 5.22
N THR A 470 7.33 -30.69 6.03
CA THR A 470 7.16 -30.35 7.45
C THR A 470 8.41 -30.60 8.29
N ASN A 471 9.33 -31.43 7.81
CA ASN A 471 10.62 -31.68 8.44
C ASN A 471 11.70 -30.64 8.07
N ALA A 472 11.42 -29.74 7.11
CA ALA A 472 12.38 -28.72 6.72
C ALA A 472 12.63 -27.72 7.86
N SER A 473 13.91 -27.41 8.09
CA SER A 473 14.32 -26.60 9.24
C SER A 473 13.82 -25.17 9.19
N ASN A 474 13.48 -24.63 8.02
CA ASN A 474 13.01 -23.27 7.80
C ASN A 474 11.48 -23.14 7.64
N VAL A 475 10.72 -24.24 7.77
CA VAL A 475 9.26 -24.25 7.64
C VAL A 475 8.59 -24.25 9.03
N ALA A 476 7.62 -23.36 9.23
CA ALA A 476 6.65 -23.38 10.30
C ALA A 476 5.32 -23.95 9.77
N VAL A 477 4.68 -24.85 10.52
CA VAL A 477 3.48 -25.55 10.05
C VAL A 477 2.31 -25.36 11.01
N MET A 478 1.18 -24.92 10.49
CA MET A 478 -0.09 -24.85 11.18
C MET A 478 -0.97 -26.03 10.76
N TYR A 479 -1.02 -27.05 11.62
CA TYR A 479 -1.85 -28.24 11.39
C TYR A 479 -3.30 -27.99 11.78
N LYS A 480 -4.20 -28.82 11.25
CA LYS A 480 -5.58 -28.89 11.74
C LYS A 480 -5.60 -29.34 13.20
N GLY A 481 -6.34 -28.59 14.02
CA GLY A 481 -6.60 -28.94 15.42
C GLY A 481 -5.48 -28.59 16.38
N LEU A 482 -4.54 -27.71 15.99
CA LEU A 482 -3.63 -27.08 16.94
C LEU A 482 -4.41 -26.28 17.98
N ASP A 483 -3.95 -26.30 19.22
CA ASP A 483 -4.46 -25.39 20.24
C ASP A 483 -3.92 -23.96 20.05
N ALA A 484 -4.47 -23.00 20.81
CA ALA A 484 -4.07 -21.60 20.71
C ALA A 484 -2.59 -21.37 21.01
N ASN A 485 -1.99 -22.13 21.94
CA ASN A 485 -0.57 -21.99 22.29
C ASN A 485 0.32 -22.51 21.16
N GLU A 486 -0.03 -23.65 20.57
CA GLU A 486 0.71 -24.22 19.44
C GLU A 486 0.62 -23.33 18.19
N LEU A 487 -0.56 -22.74 17.94
CA LEU A 487 -0.75 -21.77 16.86
C LEU A 487 0.13 -20.53 17.07
N MET A 488 0.08 -19.94 18.26
CA MET A 488 0.92 -18.77 18.60
C MET A 488 2.41 -19.11 18.54
N ALA A 489 2.82 -20.31 18.93
CA ALA A 489 4.20 -20.75 18.80
C ALA A 489 4.65 -20.88 17.34
N ALA A 490 3.78 -21.38 16.44
CA ALA A 490 4.06 -21.46 15.01
C ALA A 490 4.15 -20.06 14.36
N MET A 491 3.27 -19.13 14.72
CA MET A 491 3.33 -17.74 14.27
C MET A 491 4.61 -17.04 14.78
N GLY A 492 4.90 -17.19 16.08
CA GLY A 492 6.08 -16.58 16.70
C GLY A 492 7.40 -17.03 16.08
N GLN A 493 7.47 -18.24 15.50
CA GLN A 493 8.64 -18.73 14.76
C GLN A 493 8.89 -17.97 13.45
N ILE A 494 7.85 -17.46 12.81
CA ILE A 494 7.96 -16.63 11.60
C ILE A 494 8.30 -15.19 12.02
N ASP A 495 7.56 -14.66 13.00
CA ASP A 495 7.74 -13.27 13.48
C ASP A 495 9.15 -13.01 14.02
N ASN A 496 9.77 -14.02 14.67
CA ASN A 496 11.13 -13.91 15.19
C ASN A 496 12.23 -14.32 14.19
N GLY A 497 11.86 -14.67 12.95
CA GLY A 497 12.78 -15.05 11.88
C GLY A 497 13.44 -16.43 12.03
N THR A 498 13.02 -17.28 12.98
CA THR A 498 13.54 -18.65 13.13
C THR A 498 13.13 -19.54 11.94
N LYS A 499 11.96 -19.25 11.37
CA LYS A 499 11.41 -19.90 10.17
C LYS A 499 11.14 -18.83 9.13
N SER A 500 11.22 -19.19 7.85
CA SER A 500 11.02 -18.27 6.73
C SER A 500 9.80 -18.61 5.88
N VAL A 501 9.19 -19.79 6.09
CA VAL A 501 8.06 -20.26 5.29
C VAL A 501 6.93 -20.72 6.21
N MET A 502 5.74 -20.13 6.04
CA MET A 502 4.54 -20.53 6.75
C MET A 502 3.68 -21.46 5.87
N VAL A 503 3.38 -22.66 6.39
CA VAL A 503 2.50 -23.65 5.75
C VAL A 503 1.28 -23.89 6.62
N MET A 504 0.10 -23.69 6.08
CA MET A 504 -1.17 -24.00 6.71
C MET A 504 -1.78 -25.23 6.05
N THR A 505 -2.23 -26.21 6.84
CA THR A 505 -2.80 -27.43 6.27
C THR A 505 -3.96 -27.99 7.08
N ASN A 506 -4.94 -28.57 6.38
CA ASN A 506 -6.03 -29.30 7.01
C ASN A 506 -5.65 -30.73 7.46
N CYS A 507 -4.40 -31.16 7.25
CA CYS A 507 -3.84 -32.38 7.83
C CYS A 507 -3.55 -32.18 9.32
N THR A 508 -3.76 -33.22 10.12
CA THR A 508 -3.31 -33.25 11.53
C THR A 508 -1.85 -33.67 11.61
N LYS A 509 -1.17 -33.26 12.69
CA LYS A 509 0.23 -33.65 12.97
C LYS A 509 0.41 -35.18 13.00
N ILE A 510 -0.58 -35.93 13.46
CA ILE A 510 -0.55 -37.40 13.51
C ILE A 510 -0.60 -37.98 12.10
N GLN A 511 -1.50 -37.48 11.23
CA GLN A 511 -1.63 -37.96 9.84
C GLN A 511 -0.37 -37.74 9.01
N VAL A 512 0.37 -36.65 9.27
CA VAL A 512 1.64 -36.38 8.56
C VAL A 512 2.77 -37.28 9.06
N ASN A 513 2.77 -37.65 10.35
CA ASN A 513 3.86 -38.41 10.98
C ASN A 513 3.62 -39.92 11.13
N SER A 514 2.42 -40.42 10.81
CA SER A 514 2.14 -41.85 10.82
C SER A 514 3.01 -42.57 9.78
N LEU A 515 3.73 -43.62 10.18
CA LEU A 515 4.53 -44.49 9.32
C LEU A 515 3.69 -45.61 8.69
#